data_AF-A0A8T3U894-F1
#
_entry.id   AF-A0A8T3U894-F1
#
_cell.length_a   1.000
_cell.length_b   1.000
_cell.length_c   1.000
_cell.angle_alpha   90.00
_cell.angle_beta   90.00
_cell.angle_gamma   90.00
#
_symmetry.space_group_name_H-M   'P 1'
#
loop_
_entity.id
_entity.type
_entity.pdbx_description
1 polymer ?
#
loop_
_entity_poly.entity_id
_entity_poly.type
_entity_poly.pdbx_seq_one_letter_code
_entity_poly.pdbx_strand_id
1 'polypeptide(L)'
;MNNNLIMLIMGSKYPVAGKSTRGLRFGIGDANPSTLLERMMNNHLSSIVEFFKTTSPFKNDLAYSKICKLNSIGFIAYYLTDMGNVLFLNIARYNSTSRDYVVYLPHQLDKEQKDYIVSIVSENFSSKYTILHNLKLDGNSIPVGDTKSDISADEFLSMI
;
A
#
# COMPACT_ATOMS: atom_id res chain seq x y z
N MET A 1 -4.52 11.12 11.51
CA MET A 1 -4.30 9.66 11.36
C MET A 1 -2.95 9.23 11.96
N ASN A 2 -2.87 7.98 12.45
CA ASN A 2 -1.59 7.35 12.81
C ASN A 2 -0.60 7.47 11.64
N ASN A 3 0.64 7.83 11.96
CA ASN A 3 1.72 8.01 11.01
C ASN A 3 2.23 6.64 10.51
N ASN A 4 1.39 5.90 9.80
CA ASN A 4 1.75 4.54 9.39
C ASN A 4 2.81 4.59 8.28
N LEU A 5 3.74 3.62 8.32
CA LEU A 5 4.71 3.43 7.25
C LEU A 5 4.02 2.93 5.97
N ILE A 6 3.07 2.02 6.14
CA ILE A 6 2.26 1.45 5.06
C ILE A 6 0.78 1.54 5.42
N MET A 7 -0.05 1.84 4.44
CA MET A 7 -1.48 1.64 4.55
C MET A 7 -1.95 0.68 3.47
N LEU A 8 -2.58 -0.41 3.89
CA LEU A 8 -3.18 -1.42 3.03
C LEU A 8 -4.71 -1.28 3.09
N ILE A 9 -5.35 -1.07 1.95
CA ILE A 9 -6.81 -0.98 1.82
C ILE A 9 -7.27 -2.16 0.96
N MET A 10 -8.05 -3.03 1.58
CA MET A 10 -8.46 -4.29 0.98
C MET A 10 -9.57 -4.11 -0.05
N GLY A 11 -9.40 -4.72 -1.21
CA GLY A 11 -10.43 -4.81 -2.25
C GLY A 11 -11.41 -5.95 -2.01
N SER A 12 -12.48 -6.00 -2.78
CA SER A 12 -13.50 -7.05 -2.74
C SER A 12 -13.14 -8.30 -3.53
N LYS A 13 -12.12 -8.22 -4.41
CA LYS A 13 -11.80 -9.25 -5.40
C LYS A 13 -11.28 -10.56 -4.78
N TYR A 14 -10.51 -10.49 -3.69
CA TYR A 14 -9.91 -11.68 -3.07
C TYR A 14 -10.22 -11.79 -1.58
N PRO A 15 -10.92 -12.85 -1.13
CA PRO A 15 -11.03 -13.15 0.29
C PRO A 15 -9.67 -13.60 0.85
N VAL A 16 -9.43 -13.34 2.13
CA VAL A 16 -8.21 -13.78 2.83
C VAL A 16 -8.59 -14.87 3.82
N ALA A 17 -8.02 -16.06 3.65
CA ALA A 17 -8.38 -17.28 4.37
C ALA A 17 -9.90 -17.56 4.37
N GLY A 18 -10.56 -17.34 3.23
CA GLY A 18 -12.00 -17.54 3.06
C GLY A 18 -12.89 -16.48 3.72
N LYS A 19 -12.31 -15.42 4.31
CA LYS A 19 -13.06 -14.30 4.88
C LYS A 19 -13.08 -13.12 3.93
N SER A 20 -14.24 -12.48 3.80
CA SER A 20 -14.32 -11.20 3.10
C SER A 20 -13.44 -10.18 3.83
N THR A 21 -12.63 -9.47 3.06
CA THR A 21 -11.81 -8.36 3.57
C THR A 21 -12.21 -7.02 2.97
N ARG A 22 -13.30 -6.98 2.19
CA ARG A 22 -13.78 -5.76 1.54
C ARG A 22 -13.94 -4.62 2.55
N GLY A 23 -13.34 -3.47 2.23
CA GLY A 23 -13.43 -2.28 3.06
C GLY A 23 -12.63 -2.35 4.36
N LEU A 24 -11.83 -3.40 4.59
CA LEU A 24 -10.88 -3.41 5.69
C LEU A 24 -9.65 -2.57 5.33
N ARG A 25 -9.13 -1.88 6.34
CA ARG A 25 -7.93 -1.06 6.23
C ARG A 25 -6.97 -1.40 7.35
N PHE A 26 -5.69 -1.51 7.00
CA PHE A 26 -4.62 -1.81 7.94
C PHE A 26 -3.53 -0.73 7.86
N GLY A 27 -3.18 -0.17 9.00
CA GLY A 27 -1.94 0.59 9.17
C GLY A 27 -0.83 -0.36 9.60
N ILE A 28 0.30 -0.36 8.91
CA ILE A 28 1.40 -1.29 9.14
C ILE A 28 2.68 -0.47 9.35
N GLY A 29 3.36 -0.73 10.48
CA GLY A 29 4.56 0.00 10.89
C GLY A 29 4.27 1.47 11.25
N ASP A 30 5.26 2.12 11.85
CA ASP A 30 5.26 3.56 12.14
C ASP A 30 6.28 4.23 11.23
N ALA A 31 5.92 5.29 10.51
CA ALA A 31 6.85 6.00 9.64
C ALA A 31 7.88 6.84 10.43
N ASN A 32 7.61 7.17 11.70
CA ASN A 32 8.53 7.93 12.55
C ASN A 32 8.61 7.32 13.97
N PRO A 33 9.21 6.12 14.11
CA PRO A 33 9.30 5.47 15.40
C PRO A 33 10.15 6.27 16.39
N SER A 34 9.89 6.07 17.68
CA SER A 34 10.45 6.90 18.74
C SER A 34 11.95 6.70 18.96
N THR A 35 12.47 5.48 18.75
CA THR A 35 13.88 5.15 19.03
C THR A 35 14.75 5.07 17.76
N LEU A 36 16.05 5.31 17.91
CA LEU A 36 17.01 5.20 16.80
C LEU A 36 17.09 3.78 16.23
N LEU A 37 17.06 2.76 17.10
CA LEU A 37 17.17 1.37 16.69
C LEU A 37 15.97 0.95 15.83
N GLU A 38 14.75 1.28 16.27
CA GLU A 38 13.54 1.02 15.50
C GLU A 38 13.63 1.72 14.14
N ARG A 39 14.08 2.97 14.09
CA ARG A 39 14.25 3.70 12.82
C ARG A 39 15.19 3.00 11.85
N MET A 40 16.30 2.44 12.32
CA MET A 40 17.26 1.74 11.47
C MET A 40 16.69 0.44 10.89
N MET A 41 15.80 -0.22 11.62
CA MET A 41 15.18 -1.49 11.22
C MET A 41 13.88 -1.29 10.43
N ASN A 42 13.26 -0.13 10.57
CA ASN A 42 11.96 0.21 10.00
C ASN A 42 12.07 0.44 8.49
N ASN A 43 11.51 -0.47 7.70
CA ASN A 43 11.42 -0.34 6.27
C ASN A 43 10.17 -1.08 5.75
N HIS A 44 9.68 -0.64 4.59
CA HIS A 44 8.44 -1.16 4.03
C HIS A 44 8.45 -2.68 3.86
N LEU A 45 9.57 -3.27 3.43
CA LEU A 45 9.66 -4.70 3.16
C LEU A 45 9.58 -5.52 4.45
N SER A 46 10.40 -5.22 5.46
CA SER A 46 10.38 -5.96 6.72
C SER A 46 9.02 -5.83 7.42
N SER A 47 8.47 -4.62 7.49
CA SER A 47 7.20 -4.36 8.18
C SER A 47 6.02 -5.08 7.53
N ILE A 48 5.90 -5.07 6.20
CA ILE A 48 4.78 -5.74 5.53
C ILE A 48 4.88 -7.27 5.63
N VAL A 49 6.09 -7.81 5.54
CA VAL A 49 6.33 -9.26 5.68
C VAL A 49 6.04 -9.72 7.10
N GLU A 50 6.46 -8.97 8.11
CA GLU A 50 6.16 -9.27 9.51
C GLU A 50 4.66 -9.22 9.77
N PHE A 51 3.96 -8.20 9.27
CA PHE A 51 2.51 -8.09 9.39
C PHE A 51 1.79 -9.33 8.83
N PHE A 52 2.11 -9.74 7.61
CA PHE A 52 1.48 -10.91 6.99
C PHE A 52 1.84 -12.23 7.68
N LYS A 53 3.03 -12.37 8.27
CA LYS A 53 3.43 -13.58 9.02
C LYS A 53 2.74 -13.71 10.39
N THR A 54 2.28 -12.61 10.96
CA THR A 54 1.84 -12.57 12.38
C THR A 54 0.36 -12.23 12.56
N THR A 55 -0.26 -11.56 11.60
CA THR A 55 -1.61 -11.01 11.72
C THR A 55 -2.66 -11.92 11.08
N SER A 56 -3.71 -12.28 11.82
CA SER A 56 -4.88 -12.98 11.26
C SER A 56 -5.77 -12.00 10.47
N PRO A 57 -6.39 -12.40 9.34
CA PRO A 57 -6.36 -13.75 8.75
C PRO A 57 -5.13 -14.04 7.88
N PHE A 58 -4.32 -13.03 7.53
CA PHE A 58 -3.20 -13.13 6.59
C PHE A 58 -2.20 -14.24 6.89
N LYS A 59 -1.83 -14.43 8.16
CA LYS A 59 -0.85 -15.44 8.59
C LYS A 59 -1.27 -16.88 8.27
N ASN A 60 -2.56 -17.10 8.11
CA ASN A 60 -3.14 -18.41 7.81
C ASN A 60 -3.44 -18.57 6.31
N ASP A 61 -3.20 -17.53 5.49
CA ASP A 61 -3.47 -17.54 4.06
C ASP A 61 -2.25 -17.96 3.25
N LEU A 62 -2.43 -18.93 2.37
CA LEU A 62 -1.35 -19.49 1.56
C LEU A 62 -0.76 -18.47 0.57
N ALA A 63 -1.57 -17.58 0.00
CA ALA A 63 -1.10 -16.59 -0.96
C ALA A 63 -0.19 -15.56 -0.26
N TYR A 64 -0.61 -15.07 0.90
CA TYR A 64 0.19 -14.14 1.70
C TYR A 64 1.47 -14.80 2.25
N SER A 65 1.40 -16.07 2.65
CA SER A 65 2.59 -16.85 3.03
C SER A 65 3.61 -16.95 1.88
N LYS A 66 3.16 -17.12 0.64
CA LYS A 66 4.03 -17.14 -0.55
C LYS A 66 4.59 -15.77 -0.89
N ILE A 67 3.78 -14.71 -0.86
CA ILE A 67 4.21 -13.33 -1.11
C ILE A 67 5.29 -12.91 -0.11
N CYS A 68 5.21 -13.36 1.15
CA CYS A 68 6.25 -13.13 2.16
C CYS A 68 7.64 -13.69 1.83
N LYS A 69 7.77 -14.55 0.80
CA LYS A 69 9.05 -15.09 0.33
C LYS A 69 9.73 -14.18 -0.71
N LEU A 70 9.03 -13.15 -1.19
CA LEU A 70 9.57 -12.17 -2.12
C LEU A 70 10.43 -11.16 -1.36
N ASN A 71 11.66 -10.93 -1.83
CA ASN A 71 12.61 -10.00 -1.20
C ASN A 71 12.55 -8.59 -1.81
N SER A 72 11.37 -8.12 -2.24
CA SER A 72 11.18 -6.81 -2.86
C SER A 72 9.81 -6.24 -2.55
N ILE A 73 9.78 -5.03 -1.99
CA ILE A 73 8.54 -4.30 -1.73
C ILE A 73 7.77 -4.03 -3.02
N GLY A 74 8.44 -3.78 -4.14
CA GLY A 74 7.80 -3.56 -5.44
C GLY A 74 7.04 -4.78 -5.93
N PHE A 75 7.63 -5.98 -5.83
CA PHE A 75 6.93 -7.21 -6.20
C PHE A 75 5.77 -7.53 -5.25
N ILE A 76 5.95 -7.34 -3.95
CA ILE A 76 4.86 -7.53 -2.98
C ILE A 76 3.70 -6.57 -3.30
N ALA A 77 4.00 -5.28 -3.50
CA ALA A 77 3.00 -4.28 -3.83
C ALA A 77 2.26 -4.62 -5.14
N TYR A 78 2.99 -5.02 -6.17
CA TYR A 78 2.41 -5.48 -7.43
C TYR A 78 1.40 -6.61 -7.23
N TYR A 79 1.77 -7.68 -6.51
CA TYR A 79 0.87 -8.81 -6.26
C TYR A 79 -0.36 -8.41 -5.42
N LEU A 80 -0.17 -7.57 -4.40
CA LEU A 80 -1.27 -7.07 -3.60
C LEU A 80 -2.24 -6.23 -4.45
N THR A 81 -1.73 -5.46 -5.38
CA THR A 81 -2.53 -4.64 -6.29
C THR A 81 -3.22 -5.44 -7.38
N ASP A 82 -2.59 -6.49 -7.92
CA ASP A 82 -3.25 -7.47 -8.80
C ASP A 82 -4.41 -8.20 -8.09
N MET A 83 -4.25 -8.42 -6.78
CA MET A 83 -5.33 -8.86 -5.87
C MET A 83 -6.39 -7.78 -5.59
N GLY A 84 -6.34 -6.62 -6.25
CA GLY A 84 -7.34 -5.56 -6.10
C GLY A 84 -7.15 -4.69 -4.86
N ASN A 85 -6.02 -4.80 -4.15
CA ASN A 85 -5.77 -3.98 -2.96
C ASN A 85 -5.06 -2.67 -3.33
N VAL A 86 -5.27 -1.64 -2.52
CA VAL A 86 -4.55 -0.38 -2.63
C VAL A 86 -3.46 -0.35 -1.56
N LEU A 87 -2.28 0.09 -1.94
CA LEU A 87 -1.15 0.23 -1.03
C LEU A 87 -0.59 1.65 -1.07
N PHE A 88 -0.56 2.33 0.07
CA PHE A 88 0.18 3.57 0.26
C PHE A 88 1.47 3.24 1.00
N LEU A 89 2.60 3.64 0.43
CA LEU A 89 3.93 3.58 1.04
C LEU A 89 4.35 5.00 1.40
N ASN A 90 4.58 5.27 2.69
CA ASN A 90 5.09 6.55 3.13
C ASN A 90 6.62 6.59 2.96
N ILE A 91 7.08 7.32 1.95
CA ILE A 91 8.50 7.46 1.62
C ILE A 91 9.08 8.80 2.09
N ALA A 92 8.33 9.54 2.90
CA ALA A 92 8.78 10.80 3.45
C ALA A 92 10.14 10.64 4.13
N ARG A 93 11.02 11.62 3.92
CA ARG A 93 12.29 11.65 4.65
C ARG A 93 12.02 11.79 6.14
N TYR A 94 12.93 11.23 6.95
CA TYR A 94 12.86 11.38 8.39
C TYR A 94 12.76 12.86 8.81
N ASN A 95 11.89 13.15 9.79
CA ASN A 95 11.56 14.51 10.27
C ASN A 95 10.99 15.46 9.20
N SER A 96 10.62 14.97 8.02
CA SER A 96 9.95 15.80 7.04
C SER A 96 8.59 16.26 7.55
N THR A 97 8.30 17.55 7.40
CA THR A 97 6.98 18.13 7.66
C THR A 97 6.02 17.88 6.50
N SER A 98 6.54 17.57 5.30
CA SER A 98 5.77 17.09 4.15
C SER A 98 5.82 15.57 4.08
N ARG A 99 4.70 14.95 3.76
CA ARG A 99 4.66 13.51 3.47
C ARG A 99 4.80 13.31 1.97
N ASP A 100 5.47 12.22 1.61
CA ASP A 100 5.60 11.78 0.23
C ASP A 100 5.12 10.33 0.17
N TYR A 101 4.20 10.04 -0.75
CA TYR A 101 3.60 8.73 -0.88
C TYR A 101 3.88 8.11 -2.23
N VAL A 102 4.25 6.84 -2.22
CA VAL A 102 4.12 5.97 -3.41
C VAL A 102 2.85 5.16 -3.24
N VAL A 103 1.93 5.26 -4.20
CA VAL A 103 0.63 4.59 -4.15
C VAL A 103 0.51 3.59 -5.28
N TYR A 104 0.22 2.34 -4.95
CA TYR A 104 -0.10 1.29 -5.92
C TYR A 104 -1.62 1.15 -6.00
N LEU A 105 -2.17 1.42 -7.18
CA LEU A 105 -3.60 1.40 -7.45
C LEU A 105 -4.00 0.24 -8.37
N PRO A 106 -5.01 -0.54 -8.00
CA PRO A 106 -5.58 -1.54 -8.88
C PRO A 106 -6.33 -0.87 -10.03
N HIS A 107 -6.55 -1.62 -11.11
CA HIS A 107 -7.27 -1.11 -12.27
C HIS A 107 -8.72 -0.70 -11.96
N GLN A 108 -9.35 -1.38 -11.00
CA GLN A 108 -10.70 -1.06 -10.52
C GLN A 108 -10.67 -0.84 -9.02
N LEU A 109 -11.35 0.21 -8.58
CA LEU A 109 -11.50 0.57 -7.17
C LEU A 109 -12.95 0.40 -6.75
N ASP A 110 -13.13 -0.29 -5.63
CA ASP A 110 -14.43 -0.39 -4.96
C ASP A 110 -14.77 0.94 -4.27
N LYS A 111 -16.07 1.18 -4.05
CA LYS A 111 -16.55 2.42 -3.41
C LYS A 111 -15.85 2.69 -2.08
N GLU A 112 -15.73 1.67 -1.23
CA GLU A 112 -15.07 1.81 0.08
C GLU A 112 -13.59 2.19 -0.06
N GLN A 113 -12.90 1.67 -1.09
CA GLN A 113 -11.51 2.04 -1.36
C GLN A 113 -11.41 3.50 -1.81
N LYS A 114 -12.32 3.95 -2.69
CA LYS A 114 -12.39 5.36 -3.12
C LYS A 114 -12.61 6.28 -1.92
N ASP A 115 -13.58 5.95 -1.07
CA ASP A 115 -13.89 6.74 0.12
C ASP A 115 -12.67 6.85 1.06
N TYR A 116 -11.93 5.75 1.27
CA TYR A 116 -10.67 5.79 2.03
C TYR A 116 -9.58 6.62 1.34
N ILE A 117 -9.40 6.48 0.03
CA ILE A 117 -8.41 7.27 -0.71
C ILE A 117 -8.75 8.76 -0.57
N VAL A 118 -10.00 9.15 -0.78
CA VAL A 118 -10.46 10.54 -0.63
C VAL A 118 -10.15 11.07 0.77
N SER A 119 -10.50 10.31 1.81
CA SER A 119 -10.20 10.69 3.20
C SER A 119 -8.70 10.85 3.45
N ILE A 120 -7.88 9.88 3.03
CA ILE A 120 -6.43 9.91 3.22
C ILE A 120 -5.81 11.08 2.49
N VAL A 121 -6.16 11.29 1.22
CA VAL A 121 -5.57 12.35 0.38
C VAL A 121 -5.99 13.73 0.89
N SER A 122 -7.25 13.89 1.29
CA SER A 122 -7.74 15.16 1.85
C SER A 122 -7.07 15.52 3.18
N GLU A 123 -6.84 14.54 4.06
CA GLU A 123 -6.08 14.76 5.30
C GLU A 123 -4.61 15.10 5.06
N ASN A 124 -4.08 14.72 3.90
CA ASN A 124 -2.67 14.84 3.53
C ASN A 124 -2.48 15.80 2.35
N PHE A 125 -3.36 16.80 2.22
CA PHE A 125 -3.48 17.63 1.02
C PHE A 125 -2.18 18.29 0.54
N SER A 126 -1.28 18.63 1.45
CA SER A 126 0.04 19.23 1.15
C SER A 126 1.11 18.23 0.69
N SER A 127 0.78 16.93 0.65
CA SER A 127 1.71 15.85 0.31
C SER A 127 1.88 15.71 -1.19
N LYS A 128 2.96 15.04 -1.59
CA LYS A 128 3.18 14.61 -2.97
C LYS A 128 2.88 13.13 -3.13
N TYR A 129 2.37 12.78 -4.31
CA TYR A 129 2.00 11.41 -4.63
C TYR A 129 2.69 10.96 -5.90
N THR A 130 3.31 9.78 -5.84
CA THR A 130 3.70 9.01 -7.01
C THR A 130 2.75 7.83 -7.14
N ILE A 131 1.94 7.83 -8.19
CA ILE A 131 0.89 6.83 -8.41
C ILE A 131 1.36 5.82 -9.47
N LEU A 132 1.38 4.55 -9.11
CA LEU A 132 1.53 3.42 -10.02
C LEU A 132 0.15 2.80 -10.25
N HIS A 133 -0.35 2.85 -11.48
CA HIS A 133 -1.68 2.36 -11.83
C HIS A 133 -1.67 1.59 -13.17
N ASN A 134 -2.81 0.99 -13.53
CA ASN A 134 -2.91 0.11 -14.70
C ASN A 134 -1.88 -1.03 -14.70
N LEU A 135 -1.52 -1.50 -13.50
CA LEU A 135 -0.59 -2.59 -13.31
C LEU A 135 -1.16 -3.88 -13.94
N LYS A 136 -0.41 -4.46 -14.86
CA LYS A 136 -0.75 -5.70 -15.56
C LYS A 136 0.53 -6.47 -15.88
N LEU A 137 0.39 -7.76 -16.16
CA LEU A 137 1.45 -8.53 -16.76
C LEU A 137 1.37 -8.37 -18.28
N ASP A 138 2.51 -8.12 -18.93
CA ASP A 138 2.60 -8.22 -20.38
C ASP A 138 2.67 -9.69 -20.84
N GLY A 139 2.79 -9.92 -22.15
CA GLY A 139 2.86 -11.25 -22.74
C GLY A 139 4.02 -12.12 -22.25
N ASN A 140 5.03 -11.54 -21.59
CA ASN A 140 6.19 -12.23 -21.02
C ASN A 140 6.13 -12.34 -19.49
N SER A 141 4.97 -12.06 -18.88
CA SER A 141 4.81 -12.01 -17.42
C SER A 141 5.67 -10.94 -16.73
N ILE A 142 5.99 -9.86 -17.45
CA ILE A 142 6.69 -8.71 -16.88
C ILE A 142 5.62 -7.72 -16.39
N PRO A 143 5.68 -7.27 -15.13
CA PRO A 143 4.86 -6.17 -14.64
C PRO A 143 5.06 -4.91 -15.48
N VAL A 144 3.98 -4.43 -16.09
CA VAL A 144 3.91 -3.12 -16.76
C VAL A 144 2.80 -2.29 -16.13
N GLY A 145 2.94 -0.97 -16.19
CA GLY A 145 1.94 -0.03 -15.69
C GLY A 145 2.34 1.40 -15.98
N ASP A 146 1.41 2.31 -15.71
CA ASP A 146 1.61 3.73 -15.86
C ASP A 146 2.06 4.31 -14.51
N THR A 147 2.95 5.29 -14.59
CA THR A 147 3.42 6.04 -13.41
C THR A 147 3.12 7.52 -13.61
N LYS A 148 2.44 8.13 -12.63
CA LYS A 148 2.35 9.58 -12.49
C LYS A 148 3.11 10.01 -11.25
N SER A 149 4.23 10.69 -11.44
CA SER A 149 5.12 11.12 -10.36
C SER A 149 4.81 12.53 -9.89
N ASP A 150 5.02 12.77 -8.60
CA ASP A 150 4.98 14.09 -7.94
C ASP A 150 3.69 14.91 -8.11
N ILE A 151 2.56 14.21 -8.30
CA ILE A 151 1.24 14.83 -8.47
C ILE A 151 0.71 15.41 -7.15
N SER A 152 -0.15 16.42 -7.26
CA SER A 152 -0.84 17.02 -6.11
C SER A 152 -1.99 16.15 -5.59
N ALA A 153 -2.52 16.50 -4.41
CA ALA A 153 -3.74 15.90 -3.89
C ALA A 153 -4.94 16.09 -4.85
N ASP A 154 -5.13 17.29 -5.41
CA ASP A 154 -6.21 17.58 -6.36
C ASP A 154 -6.10 16.72 -7.63
N GLU A 155 -4.89 16.63 -8.18
CA GLU A 155 -4.61 15.80 -9.35
C GLU A 155 -4.88 14.33 -9.05
N PHE A 156 -4.47 13.86 -7.87
CA PHE A 156 -4.73 12.49 -7.45
C PHE A 156 -6.23 12.23 -7.30
N LEU A 157 -6.97 13.10 -6.61
CA LEU A 157 -8.42 12.95 -6.44
C LEU A 157 -9.17 12.97 -7.77
N SER A 158 -8.69 13.70 -8.78
CA SER A 158 -9.28 13.71 -10.13
C SER A 158 -9.14 12.38 -10.89
N MET A 159 -8.24 11.49 -10.46
CA MET A 159 -7.99 10.19 -11.09
C MET A 159 -8.87 9.05 -10.54
N ILE A 160 -9.53 9.26 -9.40
CA ILE A 160 -10.27 8.24 -8.64
C ILE A 160 -11.76 8.28 -8.95
#